data_AF-A0A0C3A5E9-F1
#
_entry.id   AF-A0A0C3A5E9-F1
#
_cell.length_a   1.000
_cell.length_b   1.000
_cell.length_c   1.000
_cell.angle_alpha   90.00
_cell.angle_beta   90.00
_cell.angle_gamma   90.00
#
_symmetry.space_group_name_H-M   'P 1'
#
loop_
_entity.id
_entity.type
_entity.pdbx_description
1 polymer ?
#
loop_
_entity_poly.entity_id
_entity_poly.type
_entity_poly.pdbx_seq_one_letter_code
_entity_poly.pdbx_strand_id
1 'polypeptide(L)'
;MKETSLSIAPPPNTVQQRSFLRIGRPGYRVTKIRDPESVEGEGGQRLEGLLVQFHLPQIKEGVIPRKRFMSAWEQKKEAPNKNYQYLVVAAEPYETVAFRIPAREILNEESDWRGWSWTHWDKETKQFSFQFMFAE
;
A
#
# COMPACT_ATOMS: atom_id res chain seq x y z
N MET A 1 15.26 -15.94 -49.19
CA MET A 1 15.71 -14.91 -48.23
C MET A 1 14.46 -14.46 -47.47
N LYS A 2 14.39 -14.70 -46.16
CA LYS A 2 13.21 -14.40 -45.33
C LYS A 2 13.65 -13.34 -44.33
N GLU A 3 13.17 -12.13 -44.51
CA GLU A 3 13.51 -10.96 -43.69
C GLU A 3 12.98 -11.13 -42.27
N THR A 4 13.89 -11.07 -41.31
CA THR A 4 13.56 -11.06 -39.88
C THR A 4 13.18 -9.63 -39.51
N SER A 5 11.88 -9.36 -39.36
CA SER A 5 11.38 -8.12 -38.78
C SER A 5 11.76 -8.05 -37.31
N LEU A 6 12.77 -7.23 -37.00
CA LEU A 6 13.15 -6.89 -35.62
C LEU A 6 12.10 -5.94 -35.05
N SER A 7 11.25 -6.44 -34.15
CA SER A 7 10.37 -5.61 -33.33
C SER A 7 11.22 -4.76 -32.38
N ILE A 8 11.22 -3.44 -32.57
CA ILE A 8 11.82 -2.47 -31.65
C ILE A 8 11.12 -2.56 -30.30
N ALA A 9 11.90 -2.83 -29.25
CA ALA A 9 11.42 -2.80 -27.88
C ALA A 9 10.93 -1.38 -27.52
N PRO A 10 9.81 -1.25 -26.79
CA PRO A 10 9.32 0.06 -26.37
C PRO A 10 10.38 0.78 -25.52
N PRO A 11 10.55 2.09 -25.68
CA PRO A 11 11.54 2.84 -24.92
C PRO A 11 11.28 2.69 -23.42
N PRO A 12 12.34 2.62 -22.58
CA PRO A 12 12.18 2.53 -21.14
C PRO A 12 11.40 3.75 -20.67
N ASN A 13 10.28 3.50 -20.00
CA ASN A 13 9.38 4.53 -19.50
C ASN A 13 10.09 5.30 -18.38
N THR A 14 10.82 6.35 -18.71
CA THR A 14 11.55 7.19 -17.76
C THR A 14 10.56 8.12 -17.06
N VAL A 15 9.89 7.58 -16.03
CA VAL A 15 9.03 8.38 -15.15
C VAL A 15 9.89 9.50 -14.55
N GLN A 16 9.64 10.74 -14.95
CA GLN A 16 10.34 11.90 -14.40
C GLN A 16 10.10 11.96 -12.89
N GLN A 17 11.17 11.75 -12.12
CA GLN A 17 11.10 11.84 -10.66
C GLN A 17 10.95 13.30 -10.27
N ARG A 18 9.82 13.64 -9.64
CA ARG A 18 9.59 14.97 -9.09
C ARG A 18 10.59 15.23 -7.98
N SER A 19 11.40 16.28 -8.12
CA SER A 19 12.33 16.72 -7.10
C SER A 19 11.66 17.79 -6.22
N PHE A 20 11.60 17.54 -4.92
CA PHE A 20 11.08 18.47 -3.93
C PHE A 20 11.85 18.30 -2.61
N LEU A 21 11.87 19.35 -1.79
CA LEU A 21 12.45 19.28 -0.46
C LEU A 21 11.52 18.45 0.43
N ARG A 22 12.04 17.35 0.99
CA ARG A 22 11.27 16.47 1.88
C ARG A 22 11.23 17.07 3.28
N ILE A 23 10.04 17.15 3.86
CA ILE A 23 9.84 17.76 5.19
C ILE A 23 10.01 16.77 6.36
N GLY A 24 10.31 15.51 6.06
CA GLY A 24 10.51 14.44 7.03
C GLY A 24 9.41 13.37 6.99
N ARG A 25 9.39 12.52 8.02
CA ARG A 25 8.47 11.39 8.13
C ARG A 25 7.10 11.85 8.65
N PRO A 26 5.99 11.37 8.07
CA PRO A 26 4.65 11.67 8.56
C PRO A 26 4.36 10.94 9.88
N GLY A 27 3.43 11.48 10.68
CA GLY A 27 2.89 10.78 11.83
C GLY A 27 1.95 9.66 11.38
N TYR A 28 2.05 8.48 11.99
CA TYR A 28 1.19 7.35 11.66
C TYR A 28 0.77 6.55 12.89
N ARG A 29 -0.37 5.87 12.78
CA ARG A 29 -0.90 4.91 13.75
C ARG A 29 -1.28 3.63 13.02
N VAL A 30 -0.86 2.49 13.56
CA VAL A 30 -1.21 1.17 13.05
C VAL A 30 -1.97 0.42 14.14
N THR A 31 -3.16 -0.04 13.81
CA THR A 31 -4.03 -0.78 14.73
C THR A 31 -4.30 -2.15 14.12
N LYS A 32 -4.06 -3.22 14.88
CA LYS A 32 -4.44 -4.57 14.48
C LYS A 32 -5.95 -4.74 14.68
N ILE A 33 -6.63 -5.19 13.64
CA ILE A 33 -8.08 -5.45 13.64
C ILE A 33 -8.34 -6.93 13.42
N ARG A 34 -9.48 -7.41 13.93
CA ARG A 34 -9.94 -8.79 13.84
C ARG A 34 -11.44 -8.81 13.71
N ASP A 35 -11.95 -9.74 12.92
CA ASP A 35 -13.39 -9.98 12.84
C ASP A 35 -13.90 -10.84 14.00
N PRO A 36 -14.83 -10.33 14.84
CA PRO A 36 -15.43 -11.14 15.89
C PRO A 36 -16.43 -12.18 15.34
N GLU A 37 -17.17 -11.87 14.27
CA GLU A 37 -18.22 -12.75 13.73
C GLU A 37 -17.65 -14.00 13.05
N SER A 38 -16.45 -13.88 12.50
CA SER A 38 -15.63 -14.99 12.03
C SER A 38 -15.31 -16.07 13.08
N VAL A 39 -15.61 -15.87 14.38
CA VAL A 39 -15.26 -16.83 15.44
C VAL A 39 -16.47 -17.70 15.85
N GLU A 40 -17.70 -17.32 15.50
CA GLU A 40 -18.93 -17.98 15.99
C GLU A 40 -19.58 -18.96 15.00
N GLY A 41 -19.07 -19.09 13.78
CA GLY A 41 -19.52 -20.11 12.81
C GLY A 41 -18.65 -21.37 12.83
N GLU A 42 -19.26 -22.55 12.79
CA GLU A 42 -18.58 -23.84 12.59
C GLU A 42 -17.84 -23.83 11.23
N GLY A 43 -16.55 -23.45 11.25
CA GLY A 43 -15.72 -23.22 10.05
C GLY A 43 -15.18 -21.79 9.89
N GLY A 44 -15.36 -20.93 10.90
CA GLY A 44 -15.02 -19.50 10.85
C GLY A 44 -13.53 -19.20 10.64
N GLN A 45 -13.19 -18.70 9.45
CA GLN A 45 -11.86 -18.21 9.10
C GLN A 45 -11.53 -16.96 9.92
N ARG A 46 -10.37 -16.92 10.58
CA ARG A 46 -9.96 -15.76 11.39
C ARG A 46 -9.43 -14.65 10.49
N LEU A 47 -10.31 -13.74 10.08
CA LEU A 47 -9.91 -12.57 9.33
C LEU A 47 -9.16 -11.59 10.25
N GLU A 48 -7.84 -11.53 10.07
CA GLU A 48 -6.97 -10.53 10.69
C GLU A 48 -6.65 -9.43 9.68
N GLY A 49 -6.51 -8.19 10.15
CA GLY A 49 -6.14 -7.07 9.28
C GLY A 49 -5.43 -5.95 10.01
N LEU A 50 -5.17 -4.89 9.27
CA LEU A 50 -4.54 -3.68 9.77
C LEU A 50 -5.34 -2.45 9.35
N LEU A 51 -5.62 -1.59 10.32
CA LEU A 51 -6.06 -0.21 10.09
C LEU A 51 -4.83 0.69 10.23
N VAL A 52 -4.52 1.42 9.15
CA VAL A 52 -3.38 2.32 9.09
C VAL A 52 -3.89 3.74 8.87
N GLN A 53 -3.44 4.65 9.74
CA GLN A 53 -3.85 6.05 9.71
C GLN A 53 -2.60 6.93 9.66
N PHE A 54 -2.58 7.89 8.75
CA PHE A 54 -1.52 8.86 8.57
C PHE A 54 -2.06 10.26 8.81
N HIS A 55 -1.30 11.05 9.58
CA HIS A 55 -1.57 12.46 9.83
C HIS A 55 -0.61 13.30 8.99
N LEU A 56 -1.15 14.07 8.03
CA LEU A 56 -0.39 14.76 6.98
C LEU A 56 -0.69 16.27 6.92
N PRO A 57 -0.53 17.04 8.01
CA PRO A 57 -0.96 18.44 8.08
C PRO A 57 -0.27 19.37 7.04
N GLN A 58 0.94 19.02 6.58
CA GLN A 58 1.74 19.83 5.65
C GLN A 58 1.79 19.22 4.23
N ILE A 59 0.79 18.42 3.84
CA ILE A 59 0.71 17.87 2.48
C ILE A 59 0.56 19.01 1.45
N LYS A 60 1.20 18.86 0.29
CA LYS A 60 1.08 19.83 -0.80
C LYS A 60 -0.35 19.90 -1.32
N GLU A 61 -0.82 21.09 -1.66
CA GLU A 61 -2.15 21.29 -2.25
C GLU A 61 -2.34 20.51 -3.55
N GLY A 62 -3.51 19.90 -3.73
CA GLY A 62 -3.83 19.07 -4.89
C GLY A 62 -3.19 17.67 -4.90
N VAL A 63 -2.34 17.33 -3.92
CA VAL A 63 -1.76 15.99 -3.79
C VAL A 63 -2.68 15.09 -2.98
N ILE A 64 -2.92 13.88 -3.49
CA ILE A 64 -3.67 12.84 -2.81
C ILE A 64 -2.68 11.73 -2.41
N PRO A 65 -2.63 11.35 -1.12
CA PRO A 65 -1.79 10.24 -0.66
C PRO A 65 -2.11 8.95 -1.39
N ARG A 66 -1.08 8.13 -1.63
CA ARG A 66 -1.24 6.82 -2.29
C ARG A 66 -0.61 5.73 -1.45
N LYS A 67 -1.28 4.58 -1.40
CA LYS A 67 -0.74 3.33 -0.88
C LYS A 67 -0.44 2.36 -2.02
N ARG A 68 0.54 1.50 -1.82
CA ARG A 68 0.84 0.37 -2.70
C ARG A 68 1.41 -0.79 -1.88
N PHE A 69 1.01 -2.01 -2.20
CA PHE A 69 1.70 -3.22 -1.74
C PHE A 69 2.83 -3.56 -2.72
N MET A 70 4.02 -3.75 -2.18
CA MET A 70 5.24 -3.99 -2.93
C MET A 70 5.84 -5.32 -2.47
N SER A 71 6.25 -6.16 -3.40
CA SER A 71 6.91 -7.42 -3.09
C SER A 71 8.31 -7.19 -2.52
N ALA A 72 8.83 -8.16 -1.76
CA ALA A 72 10.19 -8.07 -1.24
C ALA A 72 11.28 -8.05 -2.32
N TRP A 73 10.98 -8.50 -3.55
CA TRP A 73 11.93 -8.54 -4.67
C TRP A 73 12.07 -7.20 -5.42
N GLU A 74 11.08 -6.32 -5.31
CA GLU A 74 11.11 -4.98 -5.93
C GLU A 74 11.97 -3.99 -5.14
N GLN A 75 12.07 -4.21 -3.82
CA GLN A 75 12.86 -3.42 -2.90
C GLN A 75 14.37 -3.68 -3.09
N LYS A 76 15.18 -2.61 -3.05
CA LYS A 76 16.65 -2.67 -3.21
C LYS A 76 17.46 -2.28 -1.95
N LYS A 77 16.85 -1.77 -0.88
CA LYS A 77 17.60 -1.36 0.33
C LYS A 77 17.95 -2.52 1.26
N GLU A 78 17.11 -3.55 1.33
CA GLU A 78 17.28 -4.70 2.21
C GLU A 78 17.31 -5.99 1.40
N ALA A 79 17.90 -7.05 1.95
CA ALA A 79 17.92 -8.36 1.31
C ALA A 79 16.47 -8.89 1.13
N PRO A 80 16.10 -9.39 -0.06
CA PRO A 80 14.74 -9.83 -0.33
C PRO A 80 14.39 -11.04 0.54
N ASN A 81 13.26 -10.95 1.26
CA ASN A 81 12.74 -12.03 2.08
C ASN A 81 11.28 -12.33 1.68
N LYS A 82 11.04 -13.55 1.18
CA LYS A 82 9.73 -14.01 0.68
C LYS A 82 8.63 -14.03 1.75
N ASN A 83 8.99 -14.09 3.03
CA ASN A 83 8.01 -14.13 4.13
C ASN A 83 7.34 -12.77 4.37
N TYR A 84 7.84 -11.72 3.71
CA TYR A 84 7.37 -10.37 3.90
C TYR A 84 7.04 -9.69 2.57
N GLN A 85 6.11 -8.76 2.68
CA GLN A 85 5.81 -7.77 1.65
C GLN A 85 5.84 -6.40 2.33
N TYR A 86 5.88 -5.34 1.52
CA TYR A 86 6.01 -3.97 2.00
C TYR A 86 4.78 -3.16 1.63
N LEU A 87 4.10 -2.61 2.64
CA LEU A 87 3.07 -1.61 2.45
C LEU A 87 3.75 -0.24 2.36
N VAL A 88 3.74 0.35 1.18
CA VAL A 88 4.37 1.63 0.87
C VAL A 88 3.31 2.72 0.82
N VAL A 89 3.54 3.82 1.53
CA VAL A 89 2.68 5.01 1.51
C VAL A 89 3.51 6.22 1.12
N ALA A 90 3.02 6.98 0.14
CA ALA A 90 3.66 8.16 -0.39
C ALA A 90 2.69 9.35 -0.40
N ALA A 91 3.16 10.49 0.10
CA ALA A 91 2.45 11.76 0.06
C ALA A 91 3.48 12.89 -0.04
N GLU A 92 3.50 13.66 -1.13
CA GLU A 92 4.42 14.80 -1.28
C GLU A 92 3.98 15.95 -0.34
N PRO A 93 4.87 16.60 0.43
CA PRO A 93 6.34 16.51 0.44
C PRO A 93 6.91 15.60 1.54
N TYR A 94 6.09 14.76 2.18
CA TYR A 94 6.58 13.81 3.17
C TYR A 94 7.48 12.74 2.55
N GLU A 95 8.34 12.16 3.39
CA GLU A 95 9.10 10.98 3.01
C GLU A 95 8.16 9.78 2.82
N THR A 96 8.44 8.99 1.78
CA THR A 96 7.77 7.71 1.58
C THR A 96 8.09 6.76 2.74
N VAL A 97 7.05 6.24 3.38
CA VAL A 97 7.15 5.27 4.47
C VAL A 97 6.80 3.89 3.93
N ALA A 98 7.52 2.86 4.39
CA ALA A 98 7.20 1.47 4.10
C ALA A 98 7.09 0.67 5.39
N PHE A 99 6.05 -0.16 5.51
CA PHE A 99 5.88 -1.10 6.61
C PHE A 99 6.14 -2.51 6.10
N ARG A 100 6.96 -3.26 6.84
CA ARG A 100 7.13 -4.69 6.63
C ARG A 100 5.91 -5.42 7.19
N ILE A 101 5.16 -6.09 6.33
CA ILE A 101 3.99 -6.90 6.71
C ILE A 101 4.19 -8.35 6.26
N PRO A 102 3.51 -9.33 6.89
CA PRO A 102 3.56 -10.72 6.44
C PRO A 102 3.13 -10.85 4.98
N ALA A 103 3.79 -11.70 4.20
CA ALA A 103 3.44 -12.00 2.81
C ALA A 103 2.19 -12.92 2.69
N ARG A 104 1.12 -12.57 3.41
CA ARG A 104 -0.20 -13.19 3.24
C ARG A 104 -0.94 -12.48 2.12
N GLU A 105 -1.86 -13.20 1.47
CA GLU A 105 -2.73 -12.59 0.47
C GLU A 105 -3.60 -11.51 1.13
N ILE A 106 -3.82 -10.42 0.41
CA ILE A 106 -4.59 -9.27 0.91
C ILE A 106 -5.89 -9.23 0.12
N LEU A 107 -7.01 -9.09 0.82
CA LEU A 107 -8.31 -8.96 0.17
C LEU A 107 -8.38 -7.65 -0.59
N ASN A 108 -8.57 -7.76 -1.91
CA ASN A 108 -8.77 -6.63 -2.79
C ASN A 108 -10.06 -5.88 -2.41
N GLU A 109 -9.99 -4.55 -2.40
CA GLU A 109 -11.12 -3.67 -2.11
C GLU A 109 -12.33 -3.94 -3.02
N GLU A 110 -12.09 -4.29 -4.29
CA GLU A 110 -13.14 -4.60 -5.28
C GLU A 110 -13.77 -5.99 -5.08
N SER A 111 -13.02 -6.94 -4.51
CA SER A 111 -13.46 -8.33 -4.32
C SER A 111 -14.01 -8.59 -2.92
N ASP A 112 -13.88 -7.60 -2.02
CA ASP A 112 -14.31 -7.71 -0.63
C ASP A 112 -15.79 -7.34 -0.50
N TRP A 113 -16.65 -8.35 -0.60
CA TRP A 113 -18.10 -8.20 -0.47
C TRP A 113 -18.54 -7.65 0.91
N ARG A 114 -17.69 -7.77 1.94
CA ARG A 114 -17.98 -7.26 3.29
C ARG A 114 -17.65 -5.77 3.46
N GLY A 115 -16.87 -5.16 2.56
CA GLY A 115 -16.48 -3.75 2.64
C GLY A 115 -15.52 -3.42 3.79
N TRP A 116 -14.78 -4.40 4.29
CA TRP A 116 -13.77 -4.29 5.33
C TRP A 116 -12.45 -3.72 4.82
N SER A 117 -12.08 -4.00 3.58
CA SER A 117 -10.97 -3.32 2.91
C SER A 117 -11.47 -2.00 2.33
N TRP A 118 -10.89 -0.87 2.76
CA TRP A 118 -11.28 0.45 2.25
C TRP A 118 -10.13 1.46 2.35
N THR A 119 -10.26 2.55 1.62
CA THR A 119 -9.28 3.65 1.57
C THR A 119 -10.00 4.98 1.62
N HIS A 120 -9.62 5.86 2.55
CA HIS A 120 -10.23 7.17 2.73
C HIS A 120 -9.18 8.27 2.91
N TRP A 121 -9.38 9.38 2.19
CA TRP A 121 -8.59 10.60 2.33
C TRP A 121 -9.48 11.75 2.73
N ASP A 122 -9.29 12.25 3.96
CA ASP A 122 -9.95 13.44 4.46
C ASP A 122 -9.10 14.68 4.15
N LYS A 123 -9.63 15.55 3.29
CA LYS A 123 -8.97 16.78 2.85
C LYS A 123 -9.00 17.89 3.90
N GLU A 124 -9.91 17.84 4.86
CA GLU A 124 -10.08 18.86 5.90
C GLU A 124 -9.13 18.55 7.07
N THR A 125 -9.18 17.34 7.60
CA THR A 125 -8.30 16.92 8.70
C THR A 125 -6.89 16.52 8.24
N LYS A 126 -6.68 16.42 6.92
CA LYS A 126 -5.45 15.90 6.30
C LYS A 126 -5.07 14.51 6.82
N GLN A 127 -6.07 13.67 7.03
CA GLN A 127 -5.89 12.30 7.50
C GLN A 127 -6.10 11.30 6.38
N PHE A 128 -5.11 10.45 6.18
CA PHE A 128 -5.19 9.33 5.24
C PHE A 128 -5.34 8.04 6.02
N SER A 129 -6.52 7.44 5.92
CA SER A 129 -6.86 6.20 6.63
C SER A 129 -7.19 5.11 5.64
N PHE A 130 -6.70 3.91 5.89
CA PHE A 130 -7.10 2.75 5.10
C PHE A 130 -7.05 1.50 5.94
N GLN A 131 -7.96 0.60 5.62
CA GLN A 131 -8.09 -0.70 6.22
C GLN A 131 -7.89 -1.77 5.17
N PHE A 132 -7.24 -2.86 5.55
CA PHE A 132 -7.18 -4.05 4.73
C PHE A 132 -7.14 -5.30 5.60
N MET A 133 -7.71 -6.37 5.07
CA MET A 133 -7.73 -7.69 5.70
C MET A 133 -6.83 -8.65 4.94
N PHE A 134 -6.25 -9.61 5.65
CA PHE A 134 -5.57 -10.73 5.04
C PHE A 134 -6.60 -11.78 4.62
N ALA A 135 -6.44 -12.32 3.42
CA ALA A 135 -7.07 -13.57 3.02
C ALA A 135 -6.30 -14.72 3.68
N GLU A 136 -7.04 -15.71 4.20
CA GLU A 136 -6.46 -16.93 4.80
C GLU A 136 -6.17 -17.99 3.74
#